data_AF-A0A3P8AZS9-F1
#
_entry.id   AF-A0A3P8AZS9-F1
#
_cell.length_a   1.000
_cell.length_b   1.000
_cell.length_c   1.000
_cell.angle_alpha   90.00
_cell.angle_beta   90.00
_cell.angle_gamma   90.00
#
_symmetry.space_group_name_H-M   'P 1'
#
loop_
_entity.id
_entity.type
_entity.pdbx_description
1 polymer ?
#
loop_
_entity_poly.entity_id
_entity_poly.type
_entity_poly.pdbx_seq_one_letter_code
_entity_poly.pdbx_strand_id
1 'polypeptide(L)'
;MLRKLFNAIEPNSTRKWETKDQSGFTVIPYVISADYGAKTSTITAAMQSIAENTCIRFKARGNEPDYVEIQNIKGKGCSAFVGHSPGSNPVMLENNSEATCLRHDLVIHELLHVIGLWHEHQRIDRDKYIQVIYSNIAPDDWSQFAFVGKDFGATTYDLPYDYTSIMHYGKMVFSSTGGITMQTLDPKYQYGGYQAYPHGSPMHPPMYGPPPMVHAPPSSSMDIITIMVITIITMVFSMACSTMATTAIITAIITTITTAKAL
;
A
#
# COMPACT_ATOMS: atom_id res chain seq x y z
N MET A 1 0.40 -6.38 11.65
CA MET A 1 1.60 -5.58 11.95
C MET A 1 2.37 -5.35 10.64
N LEU A 2 2.01 -4.29 9.90
CA LEU A 2 2.57 -3.98 8.57
C LEU A 2 4.07 -3.72 8.68
N ARG A 3 4.91 -4.38 7.87
CA ARG A 3 6.36 -4.17 7.87
C ARG A 3 6.90 -4.04 6.46
N LYS A 4 7.82 -3.08 6.32
CA LYS A 4 8.56 -2.69 5.11
C LYS A 4 7.66 -1.97 4.10
N LEU A 5 8.12 -0.81 3.63
CA LEU A 5 7.39 0.02 2.69
C LEU A 5 7.87 -0.28 1.26
N PHE A 6 6.95 -0.07 0.34
CA PHE A 6 6.98 -0.64 -1.00
C PHE A 6 7.47 0.39 -2.02
N ASN A 7 7.24 0.11 -3.30
CA ASN A 7 7.14 1.14 -4.32
C ASN A 7 6.28 2.30 -3.80
N ALA A 8 6.84 3.49 -3.55
CA ALA A 8 6.14 4.57 -2.86
C ALA A 8 6.54 5.95 -3.37
N ILE A 9 5.69 6.95 -3.14
CA ILE A 9 5.94 8.32 -3.61
C ILE A 9 7.20 8.94 -2.99
N GLU A 10 7.94 9.69 -3.80
CA GLU A 10 9.21 10.34 -3.44
C GLU A 10 9.07 11.25 -2.20
N PRO A 11 10.14 11.42 -1.40
CA PRO A 11 10.14 12.20 -0.16
C PRO A 11 9.51 13.59 -0.27
N ASN A 12 9.80 14.28 -1.38
CA ASN A 12 9.41 15.67 -1.65
C ASN A 12 8.20 15.77 -2.61
N SER A 13 7.44 14.68 -2.78
CA SER A 13 6.26 14.69 -3.67
C SER A 13 5.14 15.53 -3.06
N THR A 14 4.56 16.43 -3.86
CA THR A 14 3.37 17.23 -3.52
C THR A 14 2.11 16.39 -3.29
N ARG A 15 2.17 15.07 -3.53
CA ARG A 15 1.12 14.10 -3.20
C ARG A 15 1.29 13.46 -1.82
N LYS A 16 2.15 13.99 -0.94
CA LYS A 16 2.20 13.55 0.46
C LYS A 16 1.20 14.34 1.29
N TRP A 17 0.54 13.65 2.22
CA TRP A 17 -0.26 14.29 3.26
C TRP A 17 0.66 15.02 4.25
N GLU A 18 0.58 16.36 4.28
CA GLU A 18 1.47 17.20 5.10
C GLU A 18 0.89 17.56 6.48
N THR A 19 -0.44 17.53 6.64
CA THR A 19 -1.11 17.94 7.89
C THR A 19 -0.64 17.10 9.08
N LYS A 20 -0.22 17.77 10.16
CA LYS A 20 0.24 17.14 11.40
C LYS A 20 -0.69 17.38 12.58
N ASP A 21 -0.80 16.40 13.47
CA ASP A 21 -1.37 16.60 14.80
C ASP A 21 -0.33 17.20 15.78
N GLN A 22 -0.77 17.45 17.02
CA GLN A 22 0.08 18.00 18.10
C GLN A 22 1.24 17.06 18.50
N SER A 23 1.20 15.78 18.13
CA SER A 23 2.26 14.79 18.34
C SER A 23 3.19 14.63 17.12
N GLY A 24 2.94 15.37 16.03
CA GLY A 24 3.69 15.30 14.78
C GLY A 24 3.27 14.18 13.83
N PHE A 25 2.24 13.39 14.18
CA PHE A 25 1.72 12.34 13.31
C PHE A 25 0.98 12.92 12.12
N THR A 26 1.10 12.29 10.94
CA THR A 26 0.38 12.72 9.74
C THR A 26 -1.10 12.42 9.89
N VAL A 27 -1.94 13.44 9.74
CA VAL A 27 -3.40 13.31 9.76
C VAL A 27 -3.92 13.22 8.34
N ILE A 28 -4.75 12.22 8.08
CA ILE A 28 -5.51 12.07 6.84
C ILE A 28 -7.00 12.25 7.20
N PRO A 29 -7.61 13.40 6.88
CA PRO A 29 -9.04 13.62 7.09
C PRO A 29 -9.85 12.67 6.20
N TYR A 30 -10.92 12.08 6.72
CA TYR A 30 -11.81 11.23 5.93
C TYR A 30 -13.30 11.47 6.19
N VAL A 31 -14.10 11.15 5.19
CA VAL A 31 -15.56 11.00 5.26
C VAL A 31 -15.93 9.63 4.70
N ILE A 32 -16.92 8.98 5.31
CA ILE A 32 -17.57 7.79 4.74
C ILE A 32 -18.93 8.27 4.23
N SER A 33 -19.06 8.46 2.91
CA SER A 33 -20.29 9.03 2.32
C SER A 33 -21.34 7.97 1.97
N ALA A 34 -20.96 6.69 1.98
CA ALA A 34 -21.87 5.56 1.82
C ALA A 34 -22.26 4.89 3.16
N ASP A 35 -23.49 4.39 3.25
CA ASP A 35 -23.89 3.51 4.35
C ASP A 35 -23.38 2.08 4.11
N TYR A 36 -22.50 1.62 4.99
CA TYR A 36 -21.99 0.25 5.03
C TYR A 36 -22.61 -0.57 6.19
N GLY A 37 -23.54 0.02 6.95
CA GLY A 37 -24.14 -0.57 8.15
C GLY A 37 -23.08 -1.08 9.11
N ALA A 38 -23.26 -2.32 9.60
CA ALA A 38 -22.32 -2.98 10.49
C ALA A 38 -20.89 -3.12 9.91
N LYS A 39 -20.73 -3.19 8.58
CA LYS A 39 -19.42 -3.35 7.93
C LYS A 39 -18.55 -2.07 7.97
N THR A 40 -19.11 -0.93 8.38
CA THR A 40 -18.33 0.29 8.69
C THR A 40 -17.19 0.01 9.69
N SER A 41 -17.41 -0.94 10.61
CA SER A 41 -16.40 -1.40 11.57
C SER A 41 -15.15 -2.00 10.93
N THR A 42 -15.24 -2.63 9.75
CA THR A 42 -14.07 -3.14 9.02
C THR A 42 -13.16 -2.00 8.55
N ILE A 43 -13.76 -0.89 8.12
CA ILE A 43 -13.04 0.30 7.62
C ILE A 43 -12.30 0.97 8.78
N THR A 44 -12.99 1.22 9.89
CA THR A 44 -12.36 1.84 11.07
C THR A 44 -11.31 0.93 11.71
N ALA A 45 -11.50 -0.39 11.71
CA ALA A 45 -10.48 -1.35 12.15
C ALA A 45 -9.23 -1.35 11.26
N ALA A 46 -9.37 -1.20 9.94
CA ALA A 46 -8.25 -1.06 9.00
C ALA A 46 -7.46 0.24 9.25
N MET A 47 -8.17 1.36 9.40
CA MET A 47 -7.60 2.66 9.79
C MET A 47 -6.83 2.59 11.12
N GLN A 48 -7.42 1.95 12.14
CA GLN A 48 -6.82 1.74 13.44
C GLN A 48 -5.55 0.86 13.35
N SER A 49 -5.60 -0.21 12.54
CA SER A 49 -4.44 -1.08 12.32
C SER A 49 -3.28 -0.35 11.63
N ILE A 50 -3.56 0.61 10.75
CA ILE A 50 -2.53 1.50 10.22
C ILE A 50 -1.99 2.43 11.32
N ALA A 51 -2.86 3.02 12.15
CA ALA A 51 -2.47 3.95 13.21
C ALA A 51 -1.62 3.30 14.31
N GLU A 52 -1.90 2.06 14.69
CA GLU A 52 -1.11 1.30 15.68
C GLU A 52 0.30 0.92 15.19
N ASN A 53 0.49 0.89 13.87
CA ASN A 53 1.73 0.39 13.24
C ASN A 53 2.56 1.49 12.56
N THR A 54 2.04 2.72 12.50
CA THR A 54 2.66 3.83 11.77
C THR A 54 2.42 5.17 12.48
N CYS A 55 3.00 6.25 11.94
CA CYS A 55 2.70 7.63 12.32
C CYS A 55 1.55 8.27 11.49
N ILE A 56 0.72 7.46 10.81
CA ILE A 56 -0.46 7.94 10.07
C ILE A 56 -1.71 7.86 10.97
N ARG A 57 -2.56 8.87 10.94
CA ARG A 57 -3.81 8.96 11.72
C ARG A 57 -4.96 9.33 10.79
N PHE A 58 -5.89 8.40 10.58
CA PHE A 58 -7.16 8.74 9.93
C PHE A 58 -8.07 9.42 10.95
N LYS A 59 -8.62 10.58 10.59
CA LYS A 59 -9.49 11.38 11.46
C LYS A 59 -10.76 11.74 10.71
N ALA A 60 -11.92 11.64 11.36
CA ALA A 60 -13.16 12.15 10.78
C ALA A 60 -12.99 13.64 10.43
N ARG A 61 -13.29 13.98 9.17
CA ARG A 61 -13.16 15.33 8.63
C ARG A 61 -14.09 16.30 9.37
N GLY A 62 -13.57 17.47 9.72
CA GLY A 62 -14.36 18.66 10.00
C GLY A 62 -14.48 19.51 8.74
N ASN A 63 -13.62 20.51 8.62
CA ASN A 63 -13.62 21.50 7.53
C ASN A 63 -12.33 21.45 6.68
N GLU A 64 -11.48 20.44 6.84
CA GLU A 64 -10.24 20.30 6.08
C GLU A 64 -10.55 20.28 4.56
N PRO A 65 -9.88 21.09 3.72
CA PRO A 65 -10.22 21.22 2.29
C PRO A 65 -9.94 19.93 1.53
N ASP A 66 -8.85 19.26 1.89
CA ASP A 66 -8.37 18.02 1.29
C ASP A 66 -8.67 16.84 2.22
N TYR A 67 -9.28 15.80 1.68
CA TYR A 67 -9.80 14.68 2.47
C TYR A 67 -10.04 13.44 1.61
N VAL A 68 -10.04 12.29 2.26
CA VAL A 68 -10.45 11.01 1.70
C VAL A 68 -11.97 10.89 1.74
N GLU A 69 -12.58 10.47 0.64
CA GLU A 69 -14.02 10.22 0.58
C GLU A 69 -14.28 8.76 0.22
N ILE A 70 -14.78 7.99 1.18
CA ILE A 70 -15.00 6.56 1.02
C ILE A 70 -16.42 6.32 0.48
N GLN A 71 -16.49 5.81 -0.75
CA GLN A 71 -17.70 5.69 -1.56
C GLN A 71 -18.03 4.23 -1.91
N ASN A 72 -19.32 3.90 -1.98
CA ASN A 72 -19.83 2.60 -2.42
C ASN A 72 -20.58 2.77 -3.74
N ILE A 73 -19.89 2.58 -4.86
CA ILE A 73 -20.49 2.68 -6.20
C ILE A 73 -20.44 1.30 -6.85
N LYS A 74 -21.60 0.79 -7.29
CA LYS A 74 -21.69 -0.50 -7.97
C LYS A 74 -20.89 -0.47 -9.29
N GLY A 75 -20.11 -1.52 -9.54
CA GLY A 75 -19.23 -1.63 -10.70
C GLY A 75 -18.01 -0.72 -10.66
N LYS A 76 -17.56 -0.27 -9.48
CA LYS A 76 -16.29 0.48 -9.31
C LYS A 76 -15.23 -0.31 -8.55
N GLY A 77 -15.58 -1.48 -8.03
CA GLY A 77 -14.67 -2.38 -7.35
C GLY A 77 -14.00 -1.73 -6.15
N CYS A 78 -12.73 -2.09 -5.97
CA CYS A 78 -11.84 -1.57 -4.94
C CYS A 78 -10.78 -0.75 -5.66
N SER A 79 -10.66 0.54 -5.33
CA SER A 79 -9.65 1.41 -5.92
C SER A 79 -9.45 2.71 -5.13
N ALA A 80 -8.22 3.21 -5.13
CA ALA A 80 -7.85 4.51 -4.60
C ALA A 80 -6.76 5.16 -5.47
N PHE A 81 -6.64 6.48 -5.39
CA PHE A 81 -5.48 7.20 -5.92
C PHE A 81 -4.24 6.96 -5.06
N VAL A 82 -3.06 7.05 -5.69
CA VAL A 82 -1.78 6.97 -4.97
C VAL A 82 -1.36 8.35 -4.46
N GLY A 83 -1.49 8.53 -3.15
CA GLY A 83 -1.18 9.77 -2.43
C GLY A 83 -2.36 10.74 -2.33
N HIS A 84 -2.03 11.94 -1.88
CA HIS A 84 -2.92 13.11 -1.79
C HIS A 84 -3.08 13.83 -3.13
N SER A 85 -4.25 14.41 -3.34
CA SER A 85 -4.56 15.44 -4.34
C SER A 85 -5.46 16.50 -3.70
N PRO A 86 -5.46 17.76 -4.18
CA PRO A 86 -6.34 18.80 -3.65
C PRO A 86 -7.84 18.45 -3.76
N GLY A 87 -8.61 18.69 -2.70
CA GLY A 87 -10.05 18.44 -2.61
C GLY A 87 -10.44 17.03 -2.15
N SER A 88 -11.56 16.51 -2.68
CA SER A 88 -12.00 15.13 -2.39
C SER A 88 -11.09 14.12 -3.09
N ASN A 89 -10.62 13.13 -2.35
CA ASN A 89 -9.83 11.99 -2.82
C ASN A 89 -10.70 10.72 -2.70
N PRO A 90 -11.40 10.31 -3.77
CA PRO A 90 -12.31 9.17 -3.70
C PRO A 90 -11.59 7.86 -3.46
N VAL A 91 -12.15 7.02 -2.59
CA VAL A 91 -11.77 5.63 -2.37
C VAL A 91 -13.01 4.78 -2.58
N MET A 92 -12.97 3.91 -3.59
CA MET A 92 -14.06 2.98 -3.89
C MET A 92 -13.89 1.74 -3.02
N LEU A 93 -14.88 1.45 -2.18
CA LEU A 93 -14.99 0.18 -1.45
C LEU A 93 -16.34 -0.47 -1.74
N GLU A 94 -16.54 -0.88 -2.99
CA GLU A 94 -17.80 -1.50 -3.43
C GLU A 94 -18.26 -2.62 -2.48
N ASN A 95 -19.53 -2.56 -2.07
CA ASN A 95 -20.15 -3.58 -1.23
C ASN A 95 -21.64 -3.69 -1.54
N ASN A 96 -22.02 -4.78 -2.22
CA ASN A 96 -23.38 -5.12 -2.58
C ASN A 96 -23.56 -6.66 -2.62
N SER A 97 -24.57 -7.16 -3.33
CA SER A 97 -24.88 -8.59 -3.49
C SER A 97 -23.94 -9.35 -4.43
N GLU A 98 -23.18 -8.65 -5.28
CA GLU A 98 -22.32 -9.22 -6.32
C GLU A 98 -20.83 -9.13 -5.96
N ALA A 99 -20.41 -8.05 -5.28
CA ALA A 99 -19.01 -7.81 -4.91
C ALA A 99 -18.86 -7.20 -3.50
N THR A 100 -17.69 -7.39 -2.87
CA THR A 100 -17.36 -6.74 -1.60
C THR A 100 -15.85 -6.47 -1.44
N CYS A 101 -15.51 -5.21 -1.20
CA CYS A 101 -14.17 -4.74 -0.81
C CYS A 101 -13.94 -4.75 0.70
N LEU A 102 -14.99 -5.02 1.50
CA LEU A 102 -14.97 -4.86 2.96
C LEU A 102 -14.39 -6.09 3.67
N ARG A 103 -13.19 -6.47 3.24
CA ARG A 103 -12.25 -7.30 3.98
C ARG A 103 -11.18 -6.40 4.59
N HIS A 104 -10.74 -6.73 5.80
CA HIS A 104 -9.80 -5.89 6.55
C HIS A 104 -8.48 -5.64 5.80
N ASP A 105 -7.93 -6.65 5.15
CA ASP A 105 -6.70 -6.57 4.36
C ASP A 105 -6.86 -5.72 3.09
N LEU A 106 -7.97 -5.90 2.37
CA LEU A 106 -8.27 -5.15 1.16
C LEU A 106 -8.54 -3.66 1.45
N VAL A 107 -9.21 -3.34 2.56
CA VAL A 107 -9.34 -1.93 2.98
C VAL A 107 -7.97 -1.34 3.37
N ILE A 108 -7.08 -2.10 4.01
CA ILE A 108 -5.70 -1.63 4.26
C ILE A 108 -4.97 -1.36 2.93
N HIS A 109 -5.11 -2.20 1.91
CA HIS A 109 -4.51 -2.00 0.58
C HIS A 109 -4.91 -0.64 -0.03
N GLU A 110 -6.22 -0.35 -0.10
CA GLU A 110 -6.69 0.94 -0.64
C GLU A 110 -6.25 2.14 0.22
N LEU A 111 -6.22 2.00 1.55
CA LEU A 111 -5.72 3.06 2.44
C LEU A 111 -4.20 3.26 2.34
N LEU A 112 -3.45 2.24 1.92
CA LEU A 112 -2.01 2.34 1.65
C LEU A 112 -1.73 3.05 0.32
N HIS A 113 -2.58 2.85 -0.71
CA HIS A 113 -2.57 3.73 -1.89
C HIS A 113 -2.75 5.19 -1.50
N VAL A 114 -3.78 5.52 -0.71
CA VAL A 114 -4.01 6.90 -0.20
C VAL A 114 -2.79 7.48 0.52
N ILE A 115 -2.04 6.67 1.27
CA ILE A 115 -0.81 7.08 1.97
C ILE A 115 0.34 7.37 1.00
N GLY A 116 0.30 6.83 -0.22
CA GLY A 116 1.28 7.07 -1.27
C GLY A 116 2.06 5.83 -1.72
N LEU A 117 1.51 4.62 -1.55
CA LEU A 117 2.13 3.38 -2.01
C LEU A 117 1.58 2.98 -3.37
N TRP A 118 2.46 2.60 -4.28
CA TRP A 118 2.15 1.90 -5.52
C TRP A 118 2.20 0.39 -5.31
N HIS A 119 1.81 -0.36 -6.34
CA HIS A 119 1.97 -1.80 -6.30
C HIS A 119 3.43 -2.25 -6.34
N GLU A 120 3.72 -3.34 -5.62
CA GLU A 120 5.04 -3.94 -5.56
C GLU A 120 5.45 -4.56 -6.91
N HIS A 121 4.50 -5.19 -7.62
CA HIS A 121 4.71 -5.72 -8.99
C HIS A 121 4.81 -4.63 -10.07
N GLN A 122 4.76 -3.34 -9.70
CA GLN A 122 5.03 -2.24 -10.61
C GLN A 122 6.42 -1.61 -10.40
N ARG A 123 7.23 -2.11 -9.46
CA ARG A 123 8.60 -1.62 -9.27
C ARG A 123 9.45 -1.76 -10.53
N ILE A 124 10.35 -0.80 -10.76
CA ILE A 124 11.33 -0.82 -11.85
C ILE A 124 12.32 -2.00 -11.80
N ASP A 125 12.49 -2.62 -10.63
CA ASP A 125 13.39 -3.76 -10.42
C ASP A 125 12.66 -5.12 -10.35
N ARG A 126 11.33 -5.15 -10.50
CA ARG A 126 10.49 -6.36 -10.34
C ARG A 126 10.94 -7.55 -11.20
N ASP A 127 11.50 -7.30 -12.39
CA ASP A 127 11.86 -8.33 -13.37
C ASP A 127 13.05 -9.20 -12.89
N LYS A 128 13.69 -8.81 -11.77
CA LYS A 128 14.65 -9.62 -11.00
C LYS A 128 13.95 -10.64 -10.08
N TYR A 129 12.64 -10.54 -9.90
CA TYR A 129 11.84 -11.23 -8.89
C TYR A 129 10.61 -11.94 -9.49
N ILE A 130 9.96 -11.35 -10.48
CA ILE A 130 8.77 -11.90 -11.15
C ILE A 130 8.90 -11.86 -12.67
N GLN A 131 8.15 -12.73 -13.34
CA GLN A 131 7.91 -12.71 -14.78
C GLN A 131 6.42 -12.45 -15.05
N VAL A 132 6.12 -11.45 -15.87
CA VAL A 132 4.75 -11.18 -16.36
C VAL A 132 4.50 -11.98 -17.63
N ILE A 133 3.47 -12.82 -17.62
CA ILE A 133 3.10 -13.72 -18.72
C ILE A 133 2.01 -13.05 -19.57
N TYR A 134 2.42 -12.09 -20.40
CA TYR A 134 1.52 -11.27 -21.23
C TYR A 134 0.61 -12.08 -22.18
N SER A 135 0.98 -13.30 -22.55
CA SER A 135 0.12 -14.20 -23.34
C SER A 135 -1.12 -14.72 -22.58
N ASN A 136 -1.15 -14.59 -21.26
CA ASN A 136 -2.32 -14.90 -20.43
C ASN A 136 -3.14 -13.66 -20.03
N ILE A 137 -2.75 -12.46 -20.49
CA ILE A 137 -3.38 -11.17 -20.12
C ILE A 137 -4.01 -10.56 -21.38
N ALA A 138 -5.23 -10.06 -21.28
CA ALA A 138 -5.86 -9.32 -22.38
C ALA A 138 -5.05 -8.04 -22.72
N PRO A 139 -4.87 -7.67 -24.01
CA PRO A 139 -4.08 -6.49 -24.38
C PRO A 139 -4.46 -5.20 -23.67
N ASP A 140 -5.76 -4.98 -23.43
CA ASP A 140 -6.29 -3.79 -22.75
C ASP A 140 -5.81 -3.70 -21.28
N ASP A 141 -5.56 -4.85 -20.64
CA ASP A 141 -5.10 -4.98 -19.25
C ASP A 141 -3.57 -4.96 -19.09
N TRP A 142 -2.79 -4.98 -20.19
CA TRP A 142 -1.31 -4.96 -20.12
C TRP A 142 -0.77 -3.76 -19.33
N SER A 143 -1.52 -2.66 -19.35
CA SER A 143 -1.24 -1.44 -18.59
C SER A 143 -1.18 -1.63 -17.07
N GLN A 144 -1.92 -2.61 -16.52
CA GLN A 144 -1.94 -2.92 -15.08
C GLN A 144 -0.61 -3.52 -14.58
N PHE A 145 0.27 -3.85 -15.52
CA PHE A 145 1.63 -4.34 -15.34
C PHE A 145 2.67 -3.35 -15.90
N ALA A 146 2.31 -2.09 -16.15
CA ALA A 146 3.29 -1.05 -16.49
C ALA A 146 4.26 -0.80 -15.32
N PHE A 147 5.51 -0.49 -15.63
CA PHE A 147 6.49 -0.04 -14.62
C PHE A 147 6.10 1.33 -14.08
N VAL A 148 6.30 1.51 -12.78
CA VAL A 148 6.08 2.75 -12.04
C VAL A 148 7.43 3.12 -11.42
N GLY A 149 8.14 4.02 -12.09
CA GLY A 149 9.45 4.53 -11.70
C GLY A 149 9.45 6.02 -11.37
N LYS A 150 10.61 6.66 -11.51
CA LYS A 150 10.82 8.06 -11.12
C LYS A 150 9.89 9.05 -11.83
N ASP A 151 9.50 8.78 -13.08
CA ASP A 151 8.57 9.63 -13.83
C ASP A 151 7.16 9.68 -13.21
N PHE A 152 6.82 8.68 -12.40
CA PHE A 152 5.60 8.64 -11.57
C PHE A 152 5.84 9.14 -10.15
N GLY A 153 6.97 9.79 -9.91
CA GLY A 153 7.45 10.22 -8.60
C GLY A 153 7.55 9.05 -7.62
N ALA A 154 8.00 7.88 -8.09
CA ALA A 154 8.07 6.65 -7.29
C ALA A 154 9.51 6.22 -7.00
N THR A 155 9.71 5.64 -5.81
CA THR A 155 11.00 5.14 -5.33
C THR A 155 10.78 3.92 -4.42
N THR A 156 11.76 3.02 -4.39
CA THR A 156 11.78 1.82 -3.54
C THR A 156 12.32 2.11 -2.14
N TYR A 157 12.84 3.31 -1.87
CA TYR A 157 13.55 3.67 -0.64
C TYR A 157 14.68 2.67 -0.26
N ASP A 158 15.32 2.09 -1.28
CA ASP A 158 16.33 1.02 -1.18
C ASP A 158 15.88 -0.24 -0.42
N LEU A 159 14.56 -0.44 -0.27
CA LEU A 159 13.99 -1.62 0.37
C LEU A 159 13.91 -2.81 -0.60
N PRO A 160 14.19 -4.03 -0.12
CA PRO A 160 14.13 -5.25 -0.95
C PRO A 160 12.71 -5.51 -1.41
N TYR A 161 12.58 -6.21 -2.55
CA TYR A 161 11.29 -6.64 -3.09
C TYR A 161 10.57 -7.62 -2.15
N ASP A 162 9.27 -7.41 -1.92
CA ASP A 162 8.46 -8.24 -1.02
C ASP A 162 7.30 -8.94 -1.74
N TYR A 163 7.50 -10.22 -2.09
CA TYR A 163 6.47 -11.11 -2.63
C TYR A 163 5.24 -11.28 -1.71
N THR A 164 5.39 -11.00 -0.42
CA THR A 164 4.31 -11.08 0.59
C THR A 164 3.72 -9.72 0.93
N SER A 165 4.10 -8.67 0.20
CA SER A 165 3.53 -7.34 0.32
C SER A 165 2.02 -7.38 0.11
N ILE A 166 1.30 -6.64 0.95
CA ILE A 166 -0.13 -6.39 0.75
C ILE A 166 -0.40 -5.58 -0.54
N MET A 167 0.61 -4.90 -1.09
CA MET A 167 0.57 -4.17 -2.35
C MET A 167 1.01 -5.01 -3.56
N HIS A 168 1.24 -6.33 -3.41
CA HIS A 168 1.57 -7.22 -4.52
C HIS A 168 0.30 -7.90 -5.06
N TYR A 169 0.08 -7.83 -6.37
CA TYR A 169 -1.07 -8.52 -6.99
C TYR A 169 -0.92 -10.05 -7.02
N GLY A 170 -2.07 -10.72 -7.17
CA GLY A 170 -2.19 -12.17 -7.29
C GLY A 170 -1.66 -12.74 -8.58
N LYS A 171 -1.16 -13.99 -8.54
CA LYS A 171 -0.57 -14.67 -9.71
C LYS A 171 -1.49 -14.91 -10.91
N MET A 172 -2.79 -14.65 -10.79
CA MET A 172 -3.80 -14.81 -11.86
C MET A 172 -4.65 -13.54 -12.08
N VAL A 173 -4.23 -12.36 -11.58
CA VAL A 173 -4.97 -11.12 -11.87
C VAL A 173 -4.97 -10.83 -13.37
N PHE A 174 -6.06 -10.29 -13.89
CA PHE A 174 -6.25 -9.99 -15.32
C PHE A 174 -6.02 -11.19 -16.27
N SER A 175 -6.21 -12.42 -15.78
CA SER A 175 -6.07 -13.62 -16.59
C SER A 175 -7.25 -13.78 -17.55
N SER A 176 -6.98 -13.71 -18.85
CA SER A 176 -7.97 -13.99 -19.92
C SER A 176 -8.07 -15.48 -20.26
N THR A 177 -7.09 -16.28 -19.83
CA THR A 177 -6.98 -17.73 -20.14
C THR A 177 -7.26 -18.63 -18.93
N GLY A 178 -7.40 -18.06 -17.73
CA GLY A 178 -7.38 -18.79 -16.46
C GLY A 178 -5.98 -19.26 -16.03
N GLY A 179 -4.94 -18.94 -16.80
CA GLY A 179 -3.54 -19.23 -16.48
C GLY A 179 -2.91 -18.22 -15.52
N ILE A 180 -1.68 -18.52 -15.09
CA ILE A 180 -0.83 -17.61 -14.32
C ILE A 180 -0.43 -16.42 -15.20
N THR A 181 -0.69 -15.20 -14.73
CA THR A 181 -0.29 -13.94 -15.38
C THR A 181 0.98 -13.35 -14.77
N MET A 182 1.31 -13.73 -13.54
CA MET A 182 2.51 -13.28 -12.84
C MET A 182 3.14 -14.44 -12.08
N GLN A 183 4.36 -14.82 -12.47
CA GLN A 183 5.10 -15.94 -11.89
C GLN A 183 6.28 -15.42 -11.07
N THR A 184 6.49 -15.91 -9.86
CA THR A 184 7.69 -15.61 -9.07
C THR A 184 8.87 -16.43 -9.58
N LEU A 185 10.03 -15.78 -9.72
CA LEU A 185 11.28 -16.43 -10.12
C LEU A 185 11.84 -17.29 -8.98
N ASP A 186 11.54 -16.92 -7.74
CA ASP A 186 11.77 -17.75 -6.55
C ASP A 186 10.57 -18.70 -6.33
N PRO A 187 10.71 -20.03 -6.52
CA PRO A 187 9.58 -20.96 -6.47
C PRO A 187 8.89 -21.06 -5.10
N LYS A 188 9.55 -20.65 -4.00
CA LYS A 188 8.97 -20.71 -2.65
C LYS A 188 7.70 -19.84 -2.54
N TYR A 189 7.66 -18.74 -3.28
CA TYR A 189 6.53 -17.80 -3.28
C TYR A 189 5.47 -18.10 -4.34
N GLN A 190 5.72 -19.01 -5.29
CA GLN A 190 4.78 -19.33 -6.37
C GLN A 190 3.59 -20.18 -5.87
N TYR A 191 3.85 -21.04 -4.88
CA TYR A 191 2.87 -21.99 -4.33
C TYR A 191 2.73 -21.89 -2.80
N GLY A 192 3.61 -21.14 -2.12
CA GLY A 192 3.65 -21.05 -0.66
C GLY A 192 2.90 -19.84 -0.08
N GLY A 193 1.78 -20.10 0.59
CA GLY A 193 1.32 -19.34 1.76
C GLY A 193 0.69 -17.95 1.56
N TYR A 194 1.12 -17.16 0.57
CA TYR A 194 0.48 -15.92 0.19
C TYR A 194 -0.12 -16.08 -1.21
N GLN A 195 -1.37 -16.54 -1.26
CA GLN A 195 -2.23 -16.16 -2.39
C GLN A 195 -2.47 -14.66 -2.26
N ALA A 196 -1.60 -13.85 -2.88
CA ALA A 196 -2.02 -12.52 -3.28
C ALA A 196 -3.31 -12.71 -4.09
N TYR A 197 -4.38 -12.10 -3.60
CA TYR A 197 -5.70 -12.74 -3.70
C TYR A 197 -6.25 -12.69 -5.12
N PRO A 198 -7.12 -13.64 -5.52
CA PRO A 198 -7.92 -13.44 -6.70
C PRO A 198 -8.82 -12.22 -6.47
N HIS A 199 -8.49 -11.11 -7.11
CA HIS A 199 -9.40 -9.97 -7.24
C HIS A 199 -10.55 -10.42 -8.16
N GLY A 200 -11.52 -11.13 -7.56
CA GLY A 200 -12.64 -11.81 -8.22
C GLY A 200 -13.76 -10.88 -8.67
N SER A 201 -13.43 -9.65 -9.03
CA SER A 201 -14.32 -8.69 -9.66
C SER A 201 -13.49 -7.94 -10.69
N PRO A 202 -14.02 -7.65 -11.89
CA PRO A 202 -13.27 -6.91 -12.88
C PRO A 202 -12.87 -5.56 -12.27
N MET A 203 -11.57 -5.37 -12.04
CA MET A 203 -11.03 -4.03 -11.91
C MET A 203 -11.27 -3.37 -13.27
N HIS A 204 -12.34 -2.58 -13.37
CA HIS A 204 -12.41 -1.61 -14.44
C HIS A 204 -11.14 -0.73 -14.36
N PRO A 205 -10.59 -0.33 -15.51
CA PRO A 205 -9.32 0.38 -15.53
C PRO A 205 -9.38 1.59 -14.59
N PRO A 206 -8.25 1.95 -13.95
CA PRO A 206 -8.19 3.17 -13.13
C PRO A 206 -8.79 4.31 -13.94
N MET A 207 -9.64 5.15 -13.31
CA MET A 207 -10.40 6.19 -14.03
C MET A 207 -9.51 7.27 -14.71
N TYR A 208 -8.19 7.13 -14.60
CA TYR A 208 -7.17 8.01 -15.14
C TYR A 208 -6.10 7.12 -15.81
N GLY A 209 -5.85 7.40 -17.08
CA GLY A 209 -5.34 6.42 -18.04
C GLY A 209 -3.90 5.94 -17.83
N PRO A 210 -3.51 4.87 -18.55
CA PRO A 210 -2.23 4.21 -18.34
C PRO A 210 -1.05 4.94 -19.01
N PRO A 211 0.17 4.82 -18.46
CA PRO A 211 1.36 5.42 -19.04
C PRO A 211 1.97 4.61 -20.20
N PRO A 212 2.75 5.27 -21.10
CA PRO A 212 3.44 4.62 -22.20
C PRO A 212 4.61 3.73 -21.74
N MET A 213 4.87 2.64 -22.47
CA MET A 213 5.92 1.66 -22.13
C MET A 213 7.33 2.09 -22.58
N VAL A 214 8.35 1.70 -21.81
CA VAL A 214 9.78 1.81 -22.17
C VAL A 214 10.51 0.50 -21.80
N HIS A 215 11.43 0.03 -22.65
CA HIS A 215 12.15 -1.24 -22.51
C HIS A 215 13.37 -1.17 -21.56
N ALA A 216 13.76 -2.32 -20.98
CA ALA A 216 14.81 -2.44 -19.96
C ALA A 216 16.01 -3.33 -20.38
N PRO A 217 17.23 -3.09 -19.86
CA PRO A 217 18.44 -3.91 -20.04
C PRO A 217 18.75 -4.86 -18.84
N PRO A 218 19.72 -5.81 -18.96
CA PRO A 218 19.87 -6.96 -18.04
C PRO A 218 20.83 -6.79 -16.83
N SER A 219 21.11 -7.90 -16.12
CA SER A 219 21.32 -7.98 -14.65
C SER A 219 22.52 -8.82 -14.13
N SER A 220 22.77 -8.72 -12.81
CA SER A 220 23.43 -9.69 -11.88
C SER A 220 23.00 -9.32 -10.43
N SER A 221 22.50 -10.17 -9.50
CA SER A 221 22.94 -11.45 -8.87
C SER A 221 24.11 -11.25 -7.85
N MET A 222 24.15 -11.75 -6.59
CA MET A 222 23.39 -12.73 -5.75
C MET A 222 23.34 -12.26 -4.25
N ASP A 223 22.28 -12.44 -3.43
CA ASP A 223 21.90 -13.55 -2.48
C ASP A 223 22.87 -13.73 -1.24
N ILE A 224 22.54 -14.08 0.04
CA ILE A 224 21.68 -15.14 0.66
C ILE A 224 21.16 -14.79 2.12
N ILE A 225 19.94 -15.25 2.47
CA ILE A 225 19.32 -15.73 3.76
C ILE A 225 19.83 -15.24 5.17
N THR A 226 18.93 -14.85 6.12
CA THR A 226 18.52 -15.58 7.38
C THR A 226 17.66 -14.71 8.37
N ILE A 227 16.79 -15.37 9.17
CA ILE A 227 16.14 -14.97 10.47
C ILE A 227 14.87 -14.08 10.45
N MET A 228 13.77 -14.68 10.93
CA MET A 228 12.60 -14.00 11.50
C MET A 228 12.83 -13.62 12.97
N VAL A 229 12.13 -12.58 13.45
CA VAL A 229 12.11 -12.07 14.84
C VAL A 229 13.34 -11.24 15.23
N ILE A 230 13.13 -10.23 16.10
CA ILE A 230 14.12 -9.25 16.63
C ILE A 230 14.63 -8.18 15.65
N THR A 231 13.77 -7.22 15.31
CA THR A 231 14.10 -5.77 15.23
C THR A 231 12.81 -4.97 14.96
N ILE A 232 12.22 -4.40 16.01
CA ILE A 232 10.95 -3.64 15.94
C ILE A 232 11.16 -2.12 16.04
N ILE A 233 12.34 -1.64 16.45
CA ILE A 233 12.43 -0.36 17.18
C ILE A 233 13.06 0.83 16.42
N THR A 234 13.73 0.65 15.26
CA THR A 234 14.60 1.72 14.70
C THR A 234 14.34 2.24 13.28
N MET A 235 13.50 1.62 12.44
CA MET A 235 13.39 2.02 11.01
C MET A 235 12.07 2.67 10.55
N VAL A 236 11.03 2.75 11.40
CA VAL A 236 9.74 3.39 11.04
C VAL A 236 9.81 4.94 11.08
N PHE A 237 10.91 5.52 11.61
CA PHE A 237 10.98 6.96 11.89
C PHE A 237 11.31 7.88 10.70
N SER A 238 11.87 7.38 9.58
CA SER A 238 12.48 8.27 8.56
C SER A 238 11.56 8.73 7.42
N MET A 239 10.44 8.05 7.15
CA MET A 239 9.73 8.23 5.86
C MET A 239 8.50 9.15 5.87
N ALA A 240 7.99 9.56 7.05
CA ALA A 240 6.79 10.38 7.15
C ALA A 240 6.72 11.37 8.34
N CYS A 241 7.64 11.32 9.32
CA CYS A 241 7.53 12.14 10.54
C CYS A 241 8.87 12.78 10.94
N SER A 242 8.95 14.10 10.78
CA SER A 242 10.13 14.89 11.15
C SER A 242 10.35 14.90 12.67
N THR A 243 11.33 14.12 13.12
CA THR A 243 12.27 14.33 14.25
C THR A 243 11.78 14.63 15.68
N MET A 244 10.57 15.15 15.95
CA MET A 244 10.17 15.56 17.31
C MET A 244 9.65 14.44 18.22
N ALA A 245 8.81 13.52 17.71
CA ALA A 245 8.25 12.42 18.51
C ALA A 245 9.31 11.44 19.02
N THR A 246 10.44 11.33 18.30
CA THR A 246 11.60 10.49 18.63
C THR A 246 12.13 10.74 20.03
N THR A 247 12.31 12.01 20.41
CA THR A 247 13.01 12.38 21.65
C THR A 247 12.17 12.00 22.88
N ALA A 248 10.87 12.31 22.88
CA ALA A 248 10.00 12.01 24.02
C ALA A 248 9.87 10.51 24.30
N ILE A 249 9.71 9.68 23.27
CA ILE A 249 9.55 8.22 23.41
C ILE A 249 10.88 7.57 23.85
N ILE A 250 12.01 7.99 23.29
CA ILE A 250 13.34 7.51 23.70
C ILE A 250 13.63 7.90 25.15
N THR A 251 13.34 9.14 25.56
CA THR A 251 13.52 9.58 26.96
C THR A 251 12.65 8.78 27.93
N ALA A 252 11.38 8.52 27.58
CA ALA A 252 10.50 7.69 28.40
C ALA A 252 11.02 6.24 28.56
N ILE A 253 11.44 5.60 27.47
CA ILE A 253 12.00 4.24 27.49
C ILE A 253 13.29 4.18 28.32
N ILE A 254 14.21 5.14 28.13
CA ILE A 254 15.45 5.21 28.92
C ILE A 254 15.14 5.36 30.41
N THR A 255 14.18 6.22 30.77
CA THR A 255 13.77 6.47 32.17
C THR A 255 13.19 5.23 32.84
N THR A 256 12.40 4.44 32.11
CA THR A 256 11.86 3.15 32.58
C THR A 256 12.98 2.11 32.76
N ILE A 257 14.00 2.10 31.90
CA ILE A 257 15.14 1.17 31.99
C ILE A 257 16.09 1.54 33.13
N THR A 258 16.33 2.83 33.40
CA THR A 258 17.16 3.26 34.54
C THR A 258 16.46 3.06 35.88
N THR A 259 15.15 3.28 35.98
CA THR A 259 14.39 2.98 37.21
C THR A 259 14.32 1.46 37.47
N ALA A 260 14.18 0.62 36.44
CA ALA A 260 14.23 -0.84 36.56
C ALA A 260 15.62 -1.42 36.88
N LYS A 261 16.69 -0.62 36.87
CA LYS A 261 18.06 -0.99 37.29
C LYS A 261 18.47 -0.43 38.65
N ALA A 262 17.58 0.34 39.30
CA ALA A 262 17.82 0.99 40.59
C ALA A 262 17.01 0.35 41.75
N LEU A 263 16.43 -0.82 41.50
CA LEU A 263 15.71 -1.70 42.43
C LEU A 263 16.34 -3.10 42.38
#